data_AF-A0A4Y2HML3-F1
#
_entry.id   AF-A0A4Y2HML3-F1
#
_cell.length_a   1.000
_cell.length_b   1.000
_cell.length_c   1.000
_cell.angle_alpha   90.00
_cell.angle_beta   90.00
_cell.angle_gamma   90.00
#
_symmetry.space_group_name_H-M   'P 1'
#
loop_
_entity.id
_entity.type
_entity.pdbx_description
1 polymer ?
#
loop_
_entity_poly.entity_id
_entity_poly.type
_entity_poly.pdbx_seq_one_letter_code
_entity_poly.pdbx_strand_id
1 'polypeptide(L)'
;MVFPVVKRRFVRRKKINTGEKAADEPLTLDKELKRSMLECLDRSEKEIYTRCEGMECISDLFAVLEPSNLIETSKTELPKFVQSLVENYYELSADGILTEILRIRGFLRASRQNSKRRVSGLDSPTILGVCG
;
A
#
# COMPACT_ATOMS: atom_id res chain seq x y z
N MET A 1 28.90 -92.36 48.83
CA MET A 1 28.28 -91.04 49.07
C MET A 1 28.27 -90.28 47.76
N VAL A 2 27.09 -89.96 47.25
CA VAL A 2 26.87 -89.34 45.93
C VAL A 2 26.53 -87.87 46.15
N PHE A 3 27.35 -86.95 45.61
CA PHE A 3 27.07 -85.52 45.61
C PHE A 3 26.41 -85.13 44.26
N PRO A 4 25.31 -84.36 44.25
CA PRO A 4 24.62 -84.06 43.00
C PRO A 4 25.30 -82.94 42.21
N VAL A 5 25.38 -83.14 40.89
CA VAL A 5 25.83 -82.15 39.90
C VAL A 5 24.85 -80.98 39.84
N VAL A 6 25.29 -79.79 40.28
CA VAL A 6 24.53 -78.54 40.20
C VAL A 6 24.61 -77.98 38.76
N LYS A 7 23.54 -78.15 37.98
CA LYS A 7 23.39 -77.51 36.66
C LYS A 7 23.13 -76.00 36.84
N ARG A 8 24.10 -75.15 36.51
CA ARG A 8 23.93 -73.69 36.47
C ARG A 8 23.07 -73.29 35.26
N ARG A 9 21.88 -72.75 35.50
CA ARG A 9 21.07 -72.10 34.45
C ARG A 9 21.61 -70.69 34.21
N PHE A 10 22.03 -70.38 32.98
CA PHE A 10 22.31 -69.01 32.57
C PHE A 10 20.99 -68.27 32.29
N VAL A 11 20.60 -67.36 33.18
CA VAL A 11 19.48 -66.44 32.94
C VAL A 11 19.98 -65.32 32.03
N ARG A 12 19.58 -65.32 30.76
CA ARG A 12 19.78 -64.18 29.85
C ARG A 12 19.02 -62.98 30.39
N ARG A 13 19.72 -62.04 31.04
CA ARG A 13 19.16 -60.73 31.38
C ARG A 13 18.96 -59.95 30.09
N LYS A 14 17.71 -59.69 29.73
CA LYS A 14 17.34 -58.80 28.63
C LYS A 14 17.73 -57.38 29.08
N LYS A 15 18.71 -56.77 28.42
CA LYS A 15 19.10 -55.37 28.66
C LYS A 15 17.93 -54.50 28.19
N ILE A 16 17.22 -53.89 29.12
CA ILE A 16 16.20 -52.89 28.79
C ILE A 16 16.99 -51.68 28.31
N ASN A 17 16.94 -51.42 27.00
CA ASN A 17 17.45 -50.17 26.48
C ASN A 17 16.50 -49.08 26.98
N THR A 18 16.96 -48.24 27.90
CA THR A 18 16.36 -46.92 28.13
C THR A 18 16.70 -46.09 26.91
N GLY A 19 15.99 -46.35 25.82
CA GLY A 19 15.89 -45.43 24.71
C GLY A 19 15.14 -44.23 25.24
N GLU A 20 15.90 -43.20 25.60
CA GLU A 20 15.45 -41.85 25.79
C GLU A 20 14.53 -41.52 24.60
N LYS A 21 13.22 -41.57 24.83
CA LYS A 21 12.31 -40.83 23.97
C LYS A 21 12.76 -39.40 24.15
N ALA A 22 13.21 -38.74 23.09
CA ALA A 22 13.23 -37.30 23.04
C ALA A 22 11.78 -36.87 23.30
N ALA A 23 11.43 -36.70 24.57
CA ALA A 23 10.33 -35.84 24.93
C ALA A 23 10.74 -34.50 24.33
N ASP A 24 9.90 -33.94 23.47
CA ASP A 24 9.91 -32.50 23.27
C ASP A 24 9.79 -31.91 24.67
N GLU A 25 10.94 -31.54 25.24
CA GLU A 25 11.00 -30.89 26.54
C GLU A 25 10.12 -29.65 26.40
N PRO A 26 9.06 -29.51 27.22
CA PRO A 26 8.18 -28.37 27.12
C PRO A 26 9.06 -27.13 27.17
N LEU A 27 9.05 -26.35 26.09
CA LEU A 27 9.80 -25.09 26.06
C LEU A 27 9.43 -24.36 27.35
N THR A 28 10.43 -24.04 28.17
CA THR A 28 10.22 -23.20 29.36
C THR A 28 9.36 -22.03 28.95
N LEU A 29 8.30 -21.69 29.69
CA LEU A 29 7.28 -20.69 29.33
C LEU A 29 7.84 -19.39 28.69
N ASP A 30 9.02 -18.95 29.12
CA ASP A 30 9.79 -17.85 28.52
C ASP A 30 10.16 -18.05 27.02
N LYS A 31 10.58 -19.26 26.63
CA LYS A 31 10.89 -19.62 25.23
C LYS A 31 9.64 -19.66 24.36
N GLU A 32 8.53 -20.16 24.89
CA GLU A 32 7.25 -20.20 24.18
C GLU A 32 6.70 -18.78 23.96
N LEU A 33 6.80 -17.92 24.99
CA LEU A 33 6.48 -16.50 24.88
C LEU A 33 7.35 -15.80 23.83
N LYS A 34 8.68 -15.98 23.86
CA LYS A 34 9.60 -15.40 22.87
C LYS A 34 9.28 -15.85 21.45
N ARG A 35 8.98 -17.13 21.26
CA ARG A 35 8.57 -17.68 19.97
C ARG A 35 7.26 -17.02 19.49
N SER A 36 6.25 -16.95 20.36
CA SER A 36 4.96 -16.34 20.04
C SER A 36 5.10 -14.86 19.67
N MET A 37 5.95 -14.12 20.38
CA MET A 37 6.24 -12.72 20.06
C MET A 37 6.89 -12.57 18.68
N LEU A 38 7.87 -13.42 18.34
CA LEU A 38 8.52 -13.39 17.03
C LEU A 38 7.54 -13.72 15.90
N GLU A 39 6.69 -14.73 16.08
CA GLU A 39 5.66 -15.09 15.11
C GLU A 39 4.61 -13.96 14.94
N CYS A 40 4.31 -13.22 16.00
CA CYS A 40 3.44 -12.05 15.95
C CYS A 40 4.09 -10.90 15.16
N LEU A 41 5.37 -10.62 15.40
CA LEU A 41 6.12 -9.58 14.70
C LEU A 41 6.22 -9.89 13.21
N ASP A 42 6.59 -11.12 12.84
CA ASP A 42 6.68 -11.56 11.43
C ASP A 42 5.33 -11.39 10.70
N ARG A 43 4.23 -11.79 11.35
CA ARG A 43 2.88 -11.59 10.80
C ARG A 43 2.55 -10.11 10.63
N SER A 44 2.89 -9.30 11.62
CA SER A 44 2.62 -7.86 11.58
C SER A 44 3.43 -7.15 10.51
N GLU A 45 4.70 -7.52 10.32
CA GLU A 45 5.57 -6.99 9.28
C GLU A 45 5.01 -7.30 7.90
N LYS A 46 4.59 -8.57 7.69
CA LYS A 46 3.95 -8.98 6.44
C LYS A 46 2.64 -8.20 6.18
N GLU A 47 1.81 -8.03 7.20
CA GLU A 47 0.55 -7.28 7.07
C GLU A 47 0.80 -5.79 6.78
N ILE A 48 1.78 -5.16 7.45
CA ILE A 48 2.17 -3.78 7.18
C ILE A 48 2.67 -3.65 5.74
N TYR A 49 3.56 -4.54 5.29
CA TYR A 49 4.09 -4.51 3.94
C TYR A 49 2.99 -4.59 2.89
N THR A 50 2.09 -5.56 3.01
CA THR A 50 0.96 -5.72 2.07
C THR A 50 0.01 -4.52 2.09
N ARG A 51 -0.27 -3.94 3.27
CA ARG A 51 -1.11 -2.73 3.36
C ARG A 51 -0.42 -1.51 2.78
N CYS A 52 0.87 -1.34 3.01
CA CYS A 52 1.68 -0.26 2.45
C CYS A 52 1.73 -0.34 0.92
N GLU A 53 2.01 -1.52 0.36
CA GLU A 53 1.99 -1.75 -1.09
C GLU A 53 0.62 -1.41 -1.70
N GLY A 54 -0.47 -1.84 -1.05
CA GLY A 54 -1.82 -1.48 -1.46
C GLY A 54 -2.09 0.03 -1.40
N MET A 55 -1.60 0.72 -0.36
CA MET A 55 -1.72 2.18 -0.23
C MET A 55 -0.88 2.94 -1.27
N GLU A 56 0.32 2.48 -1.59
CA GLU A 56 1.17 3.06 -2.66
C GLU A 56 0.47 2.96 -4.01
N CYS A 57 -0.09 1.79 -4.34
CA CYS A 57 -0.86 1.60 -5.57
C CYS A 57 -2.06 2.57 -5.67
N ILE A 58 -2.77 2.78 -4.56
CA ILE A 58 -3.88 3.75 -4.50
C ILE A 58 -3.36 5.18 -4.64
N SER A 59 -2.25 5.52 -3.97
CA SER A 59 -1.63 6.84 -4.05
C SER A 59 -1.22 7.18 -5.48
N ASP A 60 -0.60 6.25 -6.18
CA ASP A 60 -0.21 6.41 -7.59
C ASP A 60 -1.43 6.64 -8.50
N LEU A 61 -2.51 5.88 -8.27
CA LEU A 61 -3.77 6.06 -8.99
C LEU A 61 -4.37 7.46 -8.77
N PHE A 62 -4.29 8.00 -7.55
CA PHE A 62 -4.79 9.34 -7.23
C PHE A 62 -3.83 10.46 -7.68
N ALA A 63 -2.52 10.21 -7.78
CA ALA A 63 -1.57 11.17 -8.34
C ALA A 63 -1.87 11.48 -9.82
N VAL A 64 -2.36 10.49 -10.57
CA VAL A 64 -2.89 10.71 -11.93
C VAL A 64 -4.11 11.65 -11.90
N LEU A 65 -4.89 11.70 -10.83
CA LEU A 65 -6.04 12.60 -10.70
C LEU A 65 -5.70 13.97 -10.14
N GLU A 66 -4.42 14.29 -9.92
CA GLU A 66 -4.04 15.59 -9.38
C GLU A 66 -4.54 16.72 -10.30
N PRO A 67 -5.34 17.68 -9.80
CA PRO A 67 -5.91 18.73 -10.64
C PRO A 67 -4.85 19.60 -11.33
N SER A 68 -3.67 19.76 -10.73
CA SER A 68 -2.51 20.42 -11.33
C SER A 68 -2.09 19.70 -12.62
N ASN A 69 -1.94 18.37 -12.57
CA ASN A 69 -1.64 17.53 -13.73
C ASN A 69 -2.71 17.67 -14.81
N LEU A 70 -3.99 17.74 -14.45
CA LEU A 70 -5.11 17.95 -15.39
C LEU A 70 -5.03 19.30 -16.12
N ILE A 71 -4.65 20.36 -15.40
CA ILE A 71 -4.69 21.74 -15.90
C ILE A 71 -3.40 22.09 -16.64
N GLU A 72 -2.27 21.61 -16.16
CA GLU A 72 -0.92 22.02 -16.58
C GLU A 72 -0.28 21.05 -17.59
N THR A 73 -0.77 19.81 -17.73
CA THR A 73 -0.19 18.86 -18.71
C THR A 73 -0.11 19.47 -20.11
N SER A 74 1.07 19.33 -20.72
CA SER A 74 1.32 19.83 -22.07
C SER A 74 0.41 19.13 -23.09
N LYS A 75 0.20 19.76 -24.25
CA LYS A 75 -0.61 19.17 -25.33
C LYS A 75 -0.03 17.83 -25.82
N THR A 76 1.27 17.63 -25.70
CA THR A 76 2.00 16.43 -26.10
C THR A 76 1.95 15.31 -25.05
N GLU A 77 1.76 15.65 -23.77
CA GLU A 77 1.64 14.67 -22.68
C GLU A 77 0.19 14.32 -22.36
N LEU A 78 -0.75 15.19 -22.74
CA LEU A 78 -2.18 14.99 -22.54
C LEU A 78 -2.70 13.64 -23.09
N PRO A 79 -2.28 13.13 -24.26
CA PRO A 79 -2.70 11.81 -24.71
C PRO A 79 -2.23 10.67 -23.80
N LYS A 80 -1.00 10.76 -23.25
CA LYS A 80 -0.47 9.75 -22.32
C LYS A 80 -1.23 9.76 -21.00
N PHE A 81 -1.59 10.96 -20.54
CA PHE A 81 -2.42 11.15 -19.36
C PHE A 81 -3.84 10.59 -19.54
N VAL A 82 -4.49 10.87 -20.68
CA VAL A 82 -5.80 10.32 -21.02
C VAL A 82 -5.74 8.80 -21.12
N GLN A 83 -4.69 8.24 -21.75
CA GLN A 83 -4.50 6.80 -21.83
C GLN A 83 -4.38 6.16 -20.44
N SER A 84 -3.59 6.74 -19.55
CA SER A 84 -3.48 6.26 -18.17
C SER A 84 -4.83 6.29 -17.45
N LEU A 85 -5.66 7.32 -17.63
CA LEU A 85 -7.00 7.36 -17.05
C LEU A 85 -7.92 6.26 -17.59
N VAL A 86 -7.87 5.99 -18.90
CA VAL A 86 -8.68 4.94 -19.53
C VAL A 86 -8.26 3.55 -19.03
N GLU A 87 -6.96 3.31 -18.87
CA GLU A 87 -6.43 2.04 -18.36
C GLU A 87 -6.78 1.79 -16.90
N ASN A 88 -6.82 2.86 -16.10
CA ASN A 88 -7.13 2.78 -14.67
C ASN A 88 -8.64 2.80 -14.37
N TYR A 89 -9.45 3.39 -15.25
CA TYR A 89 -10.90 3.55 -15.08
C TYR A 89 -11.62 3.07 -16.35
N TYR A 90 -11.88 1.76 -16.41
CA TYR A 90 -12.46 1.04 -17.56
C TYR A 90 -13.82 1.57 -18.08
N GLU A 91 -14.45 2.51 -17.37
CA GLU A 91 -15.74 3.11 -17.72
C GLU A 91 -15.61 4.36 -18.60
N LEU A 92 -14.41 4.93 -18.74
CA LEU A 92 -14.22 6.22 -19.39
C LEU A 92 -13.75 6.05 -20.85
N SER A 93 -14.39 6.80 -21.76
CA SER A 93 -13.92 6.93 -23.15
C SER A 93 -12.83 8.00 -23.26
N ALA A 94 -11.74 7.68 -23.97
CA ALA A 94 -10.63 8.61 -24.22
C ALA A 94 -11.11 9.96 -24.80
N ASP A 95 -12.02 9.93 -25.78
CA ASP A 95 -12.56 11.14 -26.42
C ASP A 95 -13.41 11.97 -25.46
N GLY A 96 -14.19 11.29 -24.60
CA GLY A 96 -15.01 11.93 -23.57
C GLY A 96 -14.15 12.65 -22.54
N ILE A 97 -13.13 11.98 -22.03
CA ILE A 97 -12.14 12.56 -21.09
C ILE A 97 -11.45 13.76 -21.74
N LEU A 98 -10.93 13.59 -22.97
CA LEU A 98 -10.20 14.64 -23.67
C LEU A 98 -11.05 15.90 -23.85
N THR A 99 -12.31 15.73 -24.26
CA THR A 99 -13.26 16.83 -24.44
C THR A 99 -13.50 17.56 -23.13
N GLU A 100 -13.68 16.82 -22.03
CA GLU A 100 -13.95 17.39 -20.72
C GLU A 100 -12.74 18.15 -20.16
N ILE A 101 -11.53 17.62 -20.33
CA ILE A 101 -10.29 18.30 -19.95
C ILE A 101 -10.16 19.64 -20.68
N LEU A 102 -10.40 19.65 -22.00
CA LEU A 102 -10.33 20.87 -22.80
C LEU A 102 -11.38 21.90 -22.37
N ARG A 103 -12.59 21.46 -22.04
CA ARG A 103 -13.68 22.30 -21.52
C ARG A 103 -13.28 22.96 -20.20
N ILE A 104 -12.78 22.18 -19.25
CA ILE A 104 -12.34 22.67 -17.93
C ILE A 104 -11.19 23.68 -18.09
N ARG A 105 -10.18 23.36 -18.90
CA ARG A 105 -9.06 24.29 -19.19
C ARG A 105 -9.55 25.60 -19.79
N GLY A 106 -10.51 25.55 -20.71
CA GLY A 106 -11.14 26.74 -21.28
C GLY A 106 -11.82 27.60 -20.22
N PHE A 107 -12.62 26.97 -19.35
CA PHE A 107 -13.32 27.64 -18.26
C PHE A 107 -12.34 28.33 -17.28
N LEU A 108 -11.28 27.62 -16.87
CA LEU A 108 -10.26 28.15 -15.96
C LEU A 108 -9.44 29.30 -16.57
N ARG A 109 -9.16 29.25 -17.88
CA ARG A 109 -8.51 30.36 -18.58
C ARG A 109 -9.39 31.61 -18.59
N ALA A 110 -10.69 31.45 -18.85
CA ALA A 110 -11.65 32.55 -18.82
C ALA A 110 -11.78 33.14 -17.40
N SER A 111 -11.84 32.30 -16.36
CA SER A 111 -11.95 32.77 -14.97
C SER A 111 -10.71 33.53 -14.50
N ARG A 112 -9.49 33.07 -14.85
CA ARG A 112 -8.22 33.79 -14.59
C ARG A 112 -8.14 35.14 -15.29
N GLN A 113 -8.68 35.26 -16.50
CA GLN A 113 -8.72 36.54 -17.22
C GLN A 113 -9.73 37.50 -16.59
N ASN A 114 -10.87 36.97 -16.13
CA ASN A 114 -11.88 37.77 -15.44
C ASN A 114 -11.41 38.26 -14.07
N SER A 115 -10.61 37.49 -13.34
CA SER A 115 -10.01 37.97 -12.08
C SER A 115 -8.95 39.04 -12.30
N LYS A 116 -8.07 38.89 -13.31
CA LYS A 116 -7.09 39.93 -13.67
C LYS A 116 -7.75 41.26 -14.05
N ARG A 117 -8.83 41.22 -14.86
CA ARG A 117 -9.59 42.43 -15.26
C ARG A 117 -10.26 43.14 -14.08
N ARG A 118 -10.69 42.41 -13.05
CA ARG A 118 -11.28 43.01 -11.84
C ARG A 118 -10.24 43.68 -10.96
N VAL A 119 -9.03 43.12 -10.86
CA VAL A 119 -7.92 43.74 -10.11
C VAL A 119 -7.39 44.99 -10.81
N SER A 120 -7.38 45.01 -12.15
CA SER A 120 -7.05 46.23 -12.92
C SER A 120 -8.21 47.22 -13.09
N GLY A 121 -9.39 46.94 -12.51
CA GLY A 121 -10.60 47.75 -12.66
C GLY A 121 -10.79 48.85 -11.61
N LEU A 122 -9.85 48.98 -10.65
CA LEU A 122 -9.86 50.09 -9.68
C LEU A 122 -9.37 51.42 -10.29
N ASP A 123 -8.86 51.42 -11.52
CA ASP A 123 -8.60 52.64 -12.27
C ASP A 123 -9.83 53.02 -13.11
N SER A 124 -10.94 53.34 -12.43
CA SER A 124 -12.05 54.05 -13.06
C SER A 124 -11.67 55.54 -13.15
N PRO A 125 -11.66 56.18 -14.33
CA PRO A 125 -11.53 57.63 -14.38
C PRO A 125 -12.80 58.24 -13.80
N THR A 126 -12.67 58.87 -12.64
CA THR A 126 -13.72 59.68 -12.01
C THR A 126 -14.19 60.74 -13.00
N ILE A 127 -15.36 60.52 -13.61
CA ILE A 127 -16.13 61.58 -14.27
C ILE A 127 -16.92 62.31 -13.18
N LEU A 128 -16.41 63.45 -12.73
CA LEU A 128 -17.08 64.47 -11.92
C LEU A 128 -16.27 65.76 -12.11
N GLY A 129 -16.78 66.89 -12.58
CA GLY A 129 -18.09 67.27 -13.08
C GLY A 129 -17.94 68.70 -13.61
N VAL A 130 -18.56 69.00 -14.74
CA VAL A 130 -18.75 70.38 -15.20
C VAL A 130 -20.01 70.89 -14.49
N CYS A 131 -19.83 71.69 -13.45
CA CYS A 131 -20.81 72.69 -13.01
C CYS A 131 -20.06 74.04 -13.07
N GLY A 132 -20.64 74.99 -13.80
CA GLY A 132 -20.01 76.25 -14.19
C GLY A 132 -19.87 77.29 -13.10
#